data_AF-A0A453FD63-F1
#
_entry.id   AF-A0A453FD63-F1
#
_cell.length_a   1.000
_cell.length_b   1.000
_cell.length_c   1.000
_cell.angle_alpha   90.00
_cell.angle_beta   90.00
_cell.angle_gamma   90.00
#
_symmetry.space_group_name_H-M   'P 1'
#
loop_
_entity.id
_entity.type
_entity.pdbx_description
1 polymer ?
#
loop_
_entity_poly.entity_id
_entity_poly.type
_entity_poly.pdbx_seq_one_letter_code
_entity_poly.pdbx_strand_id
1 'polypeptide(L)' 'MPTTIVVSGIAKMFVGEVIETARIVMSERKDSGPIRPCHIREAYRRLKLEGKIPKRSVPRLFR' A
#
# COMPACT_ATOMS: atom_id res chain seq x y z
N MET A 1 -4.33 20.56 15.28
CA MET A 1 -3.75 21.03 14.00
C MET A 1 -2.36 20.45 13.69
N PRO A 2 -1.39 20.33 14.61
CA PRO A 2 -0.09 19.74 14.26
C PRO A 2 -0.16 18.22 13.98
N THR A 3 -0.99 17.49 14.72
CA THR A 3 -1.16 16.03 14.57
C THR A 3 -1.74 15.64 13.20
N THR A 4 -2.66 16.43 12.65
CA THR A 4 -3.25 16.17 11.33
C THR A 4 -2.23 16.36 10.21
N ILE A 5 -1.30 17.33 10.34
CA ILE A 5 -0.21 17.53 9.37
C ILE A 5 0.72 16.30 9.36
N VAL A 6 1.10 15.82 10.54
CA VAL A 6 1.95 14.62 10.67
C VAL A 6 1.26 13.40 10.05
N VAL A 7 -0.02 13.17 10.37
CA VAL A 7 -0.78 12.05 9.80
C VAL A 7 -0.88 12.15 8.28
N SER A 8 -1.13 13.35 7.73
CA SER A 8 -1.13 13.58 6.28
C SER A 8 0.24 13.27 5.65
N GLY A 9 1.34 13.62 6.31
CA GLY A 9 2.69 13.29 5.85
C GLY A 9 2.94 11.78 5.80
N ILE A 10 2.57 11.07 6.87
CA ILE A 10 2.67 9.60 6.94
C ILE A 10 1.79 8.95 5.85
N ALA A 11 0.55 9.43 5.70
CA ALA A 11 -0.37 8.92 4.68
C ALA A 11 0.17 9.14 3.26
N LYS A 12 0.79 10.29 2.98
CA LYS A 12 1.42 10.57 1.68
C LYS A 12 2.55 9.59 1.37
N MET A 13 3.45 9.36 2.32
CA MET A 13 4.55 8.39 2.13
C MET A 13 4.02 6.98 1.88
N PHE A 14 3.04 6.55 2.69
CA PHE A 14 2.40 5.25 2.54
C PHE A 14 1.74 5.06 1.17
N VAL A 15 0.94 6.03 0.72
CA VAL A 15 0.29 5.96 -0.60
C VAL A 15 1.32 5.96 -1.72
N GLY A 16 2.40 6.76 -1.60
CA GLY A 16 3.49 6.79 -2.56
C GLY A 16 4.11 5.41 -2.78
N GLU A 17 4.49 4.73 -1.71
CA GLU A 17 5.12 3.41 -1.79
C GLU A 17 4.19 2.33 -2.37
N VAL A 18 2.90 2.37 -1.99
CA VAL A 18 1.88 1.46 -2.56
C VAL A 18 1.73 1.67 -4.06
N ILE A 19 1.68 2.92 -4.53
CA ILE A 19 1.47 3.24 -5.95
C ILE A 19 2.72 2.93 -6.79
N GLU A 20 3.92 3.21 -6.27
CA GLU A 20 5.18 2.85 -6.90
C GLU A 20 5.28 1.33 -7.09
N THR A 21 5.01 0.57 -6.03
CA THR A 21 4.98 -0.90 -6.09
C THR A 21 3.90 -1.41 -7.05
N ALA A 22 2.72 -0.75 -7.10
CA ALA A 22 1.67 -1.11 -8.05
C ALA A 22 2.12 -0.88 -9.51
N ARG A 23 2.96 0.13 -9.76
CA ARG A 23 3.53 0.37 -11.09
C ARG A 23 4.56 -0.68 -11.49
N ILE A 24 5.35 -1.16 -10.53
CA ILE A 24 6.25 -2.31 -10.72
C ILE A 24 5.44 -3.56 -11.10
N VAL A 25 4.35 -3.86 -10.36
CA VAL A 25 3.45 -4.98 -10.66
C VAL A 25 2.87 -4.89 -12.08
N MET A 26 2.50 -3.69 -12.54
CA MET A 26 2.02 -3.49 -13.91
C MET A 26 3.09 -3.80 -14.96
N SER A 27 4.31 -3.29 -14.73
CA SER A 27 5.44 -3.49 -15.63
C SER A 27 5.79 -4.97 -15.79
N GLU A 28 5.85 -5.70 -14.67
CA GLU A 28 6.11 -7.15 -14.66
C GLU A 28 5.04 -7.95 -15.42
N ARG A 29 3.79 -7.50 -15.36
CA ARG A 29 2.65 -8.14 -16.05
C ARG A 29 2.50 -7.67 -17.50
N LYS A 30 3.32 -6.72 -17.96
CA LYS A 30 3.22 -6.07 -19.27
C LYS A 30 1.85 -5.41 -19.49
N ASP A 31 1.22 -4.96 -18.41
CA ASP A 31 -0.05 -4.23 -18.43
C ASP A 31 0.20 -2.74 -18.72
N SER A 32 -0.57 -2.15 -19.63
CA SER A 32 -0.53 -0.72 -19.97
C SER A 32 -1.80 0.01 -19.51
N GLY A 33 -1.76 1.35 -19.53
CA GLY A 33 -2.88 2.19 -19.10
C GLY A 33 -2.91 2.50 -17.59
N PRO A 34 -4.09 2.82 -17.03
CA PRO A 34 -4.23 3.24 -15.64
C PRO A 34 -4.02 2.09 -14.66
N ILE A 35 -3.63 2.42 -13.42
CA ILE A 35 -3.46 1.44 -12.36
C ILE A 35 -4.82 0.85 -11.98
N ARG A 36 -4.98 -0.46 -12.17
CA ARG A 36 -6.19 -1.21 -11.82
C ARG A 36 -6.15 -1.66 -10.35
N PRO A 37 -7.32 -1.92 -9.74
CA PRO A 37 -7.40 -2.41 -8.36
C PRO A 37 -6.58 -3.69 -8.09
N CYS A 38 -6.41 -4.57 -9.08
CA CYS A 38 -5.59 -5.77 -8.93
C CYS A 38 -4.10 -5.45 -8.69
N HIS A 39 -3.56 -4.39 -9.30
CA HIS A 39 -2.17 -3.99 -9.11
C HIS A 39 -1.95 -3.41 -7.71
N ILE A 40 -2.91 -2.63 -7.21
CA ILE A 40 -2.86 -2.05 -5.85
C ILE A 40 -2.94 -3.15 -4.79
N ARG A 41 -3.85 -4.13 -4.96
CA ARG A 41 -3.96 -5.26 -4.02
C ARG A 41 -2.69 -6.11 -3.98
N GLU A 42 -2.10 -6.36 -5.14
CA GLU A 42 -0.85 -7.11 -5.24
C GLU A 42 0.33 -6.33 -4.63
N ALA A 43 0.42 -5.02 -4.90
CA ALA A 43 1.41 -4.15 -4.27
C ALA A 43 1.30 -4.16 -2.74
N TYR A 44 0.08 -3.98 -2.21
CA TYR A 44 -0.17 -4.05 -0.78
C TYR A 44 0.19 -5.42 -0.18
N ARG A 45 -0.09 -6.51 -0.91
CA ARG A 45 0.30 -7.87 -0.52
C ARG A 45 1.83 -8.00 -0.41
N ARG A 46 2.59 -7.50 -1.39
CA ARG A 46 4.06 -7.53 -1.39
C ARG A 46 4.64 -6.72 -0.23
N LEU A 47 4.21 -5.47 -0.07
CA LEU A 47 4.63 -4.60 1.04
C LEU A 47 4.32 -5.21 2.41
N LYS A 48 3.19 -5.93 2.52
CA LYS A 48 2.83 -6.64 3.77
C LYS A 48 3.78 -7.80 4.05
N LEU A 49 4.20 -8.54 3.02
CA LEU A 49 5.18 -9.63 3.17
C LEU A 49 6.59 -9.10 3.46
N GLU A 50 6.96 -7.94 2.91
CA GLU A 50 8.19 -7.21 3.24
C GLU A 50 8.19 -6.62 4.66
N GLY A 51 7.05 -6.65 5.36
CA GLY A 51 6.92 -6.11 6.73
C GLY A 51 6.78 -4.59 6.80
N LYS A 52 6.57 -3.91 5.66
CA LYS A 52 6.43 -2.45 5.59
C LYS A 52 5.03 -1.95 5.94
N ILE A 53 4.05 -2.84 5.94
CA ILE A 53 2.68 -2.55 6.37
C ILE A 53 2.55 -2.80 7.88
N PRO A 54 2.06 -1.83 8.67
CA PRO A 54 1.80 -2.03 10.08
C PRO A 54 0.90 -3.25 10.32
N LYS A 55 1.36 -4.17 11.18
CA LYS A 55 0.56 -5.33 11.58
C LYS A 55 -0.48 -4.89 12.59
N ARG A 56 -1.71 -5.42 12.47
CA ARG A 56 -2.72 -5.25 13.51
C ARG A 56 -2.18 -5.89 14.79
N SER A 57 -2.10 -5.10 15.86
CA SER A 57 -1.74 -5.58 17.20
C SER A 57 -2.89 -6.30 17.89
N VAL A 58 -4.14 -6.03 17.48
CA VAL A 58 -5.34 -6.64 18.07
C VAL A 58 -5.79 -7.88 17.30
N PRO A 59 -6.15 -8.99 17.99
CA PRO A 59 -6.75 -10.16 17.36
C PRO A 59 -8.07 -9.79 16.68
N ARG A 60 -8.46 -10.52 15.63
CA ARG A 60 -9.82 -10.40 15.10
C ARG A 60 -10.78 -10.93 16.17
N LEU A 61 -11.74 -10.11 16.57
CA LEU A 61 -12.80 -10.49 17.51
C LEU A 61 -13.63 -11.69 17.01
N PHE A 62 -13.72 -11.88 15.69
CA PHE A 62 -14.40 -13.01 15.08
C PHE A 62 -13.58 -13.56 13.90
N ARG A 63 -13.58 -14.89 13.75
CA ARG A 63 -12.80 -15.64 12.75
C ARG A 63 -13.63 -15.97 11.53
#